data_AF-A0A165SWC8-F1
#
_entry.id   AF-A0A165SWC8-F1
#
_cell.length_a   1.000
_cell.length_b   1.000
_cell.length_c   1.000
_cell.angle_alpha   90.00
_cell.angle_beta   90.00
_cell.angle_gamma   90.00
#
_symmetry.space_group_name_H-M   'P 1'
#
loop_
_entity.id
_entity.type
_entity.pdbx_description
1 polymer ?
#
loop_
_entity_poly.entity_id
_entity_poly.type
_entity_poly.pdbx_seq_one_letter_code
_entity_poly.pdbx_strand_id
1 'polypeptide(L)'
;MHNAKVIQFPATEQRPAQTTAKTVKEVGEHALARTGEAHNDICIFRSDLRLALNEQPNDRRTVNARINALRETFKEADLALTKLLQQLRTEPD
;
A
#
# COMPACT_ATOMS: atom_id res chain seq x y z
N MET A 1 -23.65 17.84 -59.06
CA MET A 1 -22.27 17.68 -58.57
C MET A 1 -22.31 17.84 -57.05
N HIS A 2 -22.21 16.75 -56.29
CA HIS A 2 -22.27 16.79 -54.83
C HIS A 2 -20.85 16.57 -54.28
N ASN A 3 -20.26 17.62 -53.70
CA ASN A 3 -18.97 17.54 -53.02
C ASN A 3 -19.15 16.94 -51.62
N ALA A 4 -18.68 15.72 -51.42
CA ALA A 4 -18.53 15.14 -50.09
C ALA A 4 -17.31 15.77 -49.41
N LYS A 5 -17.54 16.50 -48.31
CA LYS A 5 -16.47 17.09 -47.51
C LYS A 5 -16.04 16.05 -46.47
N VAL A 6 -14.88 15.43 -46.67
CA VAL A 6 -14.30 14.46 -45.74
C VAL A 6 -13.87 15.21 -44.47
N ILE A 7 -14.48 14.88 -43.34
CA ILE A 7 -14.06 15.38 -42.03
C ILE A 7 -12.87 14.53 -41.59
N GLN A 8 -11.68 15.15 -41.57
CA GLN A 8 -10.47 14.51 -41.07
C GLN A 8 -10.38 14.79 -39.57
N PHE A 9 -10.53 13.75 -38.75
CA PHE A 9 -10.31 13.86 -37.32
C PHE A 9 -8.80 14.00 -37.06
N PRO A 10 -8.35 14.87 -36.13
CA PRO A 10 -6.95 14.93 -35.77
C PRO A 10 -6.54 13.59 -35.19
N ALA A 11 -5.45 13.02 -35.70
CA ALA A 11 -4.81 11.87 -35.09
C ALA A 11 -4.58 12.23 -33.62
N THR A 12 -5.23 11.49 -32.71
CA THR A 12 -4.95 11.60 -31.30
C THR A 12 -3.47 11.28 -31.17
N GLU A 13 -2.65 12.29 -30.87
CA GLU A 13 -1.28 12.04 -30.46
C GLU A 13 -1.37 11.04 -29.32
N GLN A 14 -0.99 9.79 -29.60
CA GLN A 14 -0.71 8.82 -28.57
C GLN A 14 0.44 9.45 -27.79
N ARG A 15 0.10 10.22 -26.76
CA ARG A 15 1.00 10.43 -25.63
C ARG A 15 1.48 9.02 -25.30
N PRO A 16 2.78 8.73 -25.36
CA PRO A 16 3.26 7.48 -24.80
C PRO A 16 2.71 7.48 -23.39
N ALA A 17 1.95 6.43 -23.05
CA ALA A 17 1.55 6.22 -21.68
C ALA A 17 2.85 6.34 -20.87
N GLN A 18 3.00 7.44 -20.13
CA GLN A 18 4.03 7.55 -19.12
C GLN A 18 3.59 6.59 -18.02
N THR A 19 3.73 5.30 -18.28
CA THR A 19 4.01 4.33 -17.24
C THR A 19 5.38 4.74 -16.74
N THR A 20 5.39 5.62 -15.74
CA THR A 20 6.50 5.76 -14.81
C THR A 20 6.63 4.42 -14.10
N ALA A 21 7.22 3.45 -14.80
CA ALA A 21 7.77 2.25 -14.17
C ALA A 21 8.75 2.78 -13.13
N LYS A 22 8.54 2.41 -11.86
CA LYS A 22 9.47 2.79 -10.83
C LYS A 22 10.75 1.99 -11.09
N THR A 23 11.87 2.45 -10.57
CA THR A 23 13.05 1.58 -10.60
C THR A 23 12.95 0.57 -9.46
N VAL A 24 13.58 -0.60 -9.61
CA VAL A 24 13.75 -1.59 -8.54
C VAL A 24 14.24 -0.94 -7.24
N LYS A 25 15.14 0.05 -7.36
CA LYS A 25 15.64 0.84 -6.23
C LYS A 25 14.54 1.66 -5.55
N GLU A 26 13.71 2.39 -6.31
CA GLU A 26 12.60 3.17 -5.78
C GLU A 26 11.53 2.28 -5.12
N VAL A 27 11.25 1.11 -5.71
CA VAL A 27 10.33 0.13 -5.10
C VAL A 27 10.92 -0.41 -3.80
N GLY A 28 12.23 -0.67 -3.75
CA GLY A 28 12.94 -1.09 -2.54
C GLY A 28 12.92 -0.03 -1.43
N GLU A 29 13.21 1.23 -1.75
CA GLU A 29 13.16 2.35 -0.79
C GLU A 29 11.74 2.55 -0.25
N HIS A 30 10.74 2.47 -1.12
CA HIS A 30 9.34 2.56 -0.72
C HIS A 30 8.91 1.37 0.16
N ALA A 31 9.40 0.17 -0.13
CA ALA A 31 9.17 -1.00 0.71
C ALA A 31 9.78 -0.85 2.10
N LEU A 32 11.01 -0.34 2.18
CA LEU A 32 11.69 -0.06 3.44
C LEU A 32 10.91 0.97 4.27
N ALA A 33 10.46 2.08 3.65
CA ALA A 33 9.68 3.09 4.34
C ALA A 33 8.37 2.52 4.89
N ARG A 34 7.59 1.82 4.05
CA ARG A 34 6.28 1.26 4.47
C ARG A 34 6.40 0.18 5.52
N THR A 35 7.42 -0.67 5.43
CA THR A 35 7.67 -1.70 6.47
C THR A 35 8.16 -1.06 7.78
N GLY A 36 8.91 0.04 7.71
CA GLY A 36 9.29 0.84 8.87
C GLY A 36 8.09 1.49 9.57
N GLU A 37 7.19 2.10 8.82
CA GLU A 37 5.93 2.67 9.34
C GLU A 37 5.08 1.60 10.02
N ALA A 38 4.84 0.48 9.32
CA ALA A 38 4.09 -0.64 9.88
C ALA A 38 4.73 -1.20 11.16
N HIS A 39 6.06 -1.30 11.19
CA HIS A 39 6.79 -1.74 12.39
C HIS A 39 6.56 -0.81 13.58
N ASN A 40 6.59 0.51 13.33
CA ASN A 40 6.32 1.51 14.36
C ASN A 40 4.88 1.36 14.90
N ASP A 41 3.89 1.24 14.02
CA ASP A 41 2.49 1.07 14.41
C ASP A 41 2.29 -0.20 15.24
N ILE A 42 2.88 -1.32 14.82
CA ILE A 42 2.86 -2.59 15.57
C ILE A 42 3.45 -2.39 16.97
N CYS A 43 4.55 -1.65 17.11
CA CYS A 43 5.16 -1.38 18.40
C CYS A 43 4.27 -0.55 19.32
N ILE A 44 3.57 0.44 18.77
CA ILE A 44 2.60 1.26 19.51
C ILE A 44 1.43 0.39 19.97
N PHE A 45 0.77 -0.33 19.06
CA PHE A 45 -0.38 -1.18 19.40
C PHE A 45 -0.02 -2.28 20.41
N ARG A 46 1.17 -2.86 20.31
CA ARG A 46 1.67 -3.83 21.30
C ARG A 46 1.84 -3.19 22.68
N SER A 47 2.35 -1.96 22.73
CA SER A 47 2.54 -1.22 23.98
C SER A 47 1.20 -0.85 24.61
N ASP A 48 0.23 -0.38 23.81
CA ASP A 48 -1.15 -0.11 24.22
C ASP A 48 -1.83 -1.37 24.76
N LEU A 49 -1.67 -2.51 24.08
CA LEU A 49 -2.22 -3.78 24.54
C LEU A 49 -1.62 -4.19 25.89
N ARG A 50 -0.29 -4.03 26.05
CA ARG A 50 0.39 -4.32 27.32
C ARG A 50 -0.14 -3.40 28.44
N LEU A 51 -0.34 -2.11 28.15
CA LEU A 51 -0.90 -1.17 29.12
C LEU A 51 -2.33 -1.57 29.51
N ALA A 52 -3.19 -1.86 28.53
CA ALA A 52 -4.56 -2.30 28.77
C ALA A 52 -4.63 -3.59 29.61
N LEU A 53 -3.74 -4.55 29.36
CA LEU A 53 -3.64 -5.77 30.15
C LEU A 53 -3.18 -5.52 31.60
N ASN A 54 -2.35 -4.51 31.83
CA ASN A 54 -1.85 -4.18 33.16
C ASN A 54 -2.86 -3.35 33.97
N GLU A 55 -3.48 -2.35 33.35
CA GLU A 55 -4.39 -1.41 34.03
C GLU A 55 -5.82 -1.94 34.13
N GLN A 56 -6.29 -2.66 33.11
CA GLN A 56 -7.67 -3.13 33.01
C GLN A 56 -7.74 -4.58 32.51
N PRO A 57 -7.11 -5.54 33.22
CA PRO A 57 -7.03 -6.95 32.79
C PRO A 57 -8.41 -7.61 32.59
N ASN A 58 -9.42 -7.14 33.31
CA ASN A 58 -10.78 -7.67 33.24
C ASN A 58 -11.66 -6.99 32.18
N ASP A 59 -11.22 -5.89 31.58
CA ASP A 59 -11.92 -5.28 30.45
C ASP A 59 -11.60 -6.04 29.15
N ARG A 60 -12.23 -7.21 29.03
CA ARG A 60 -12.08 -8.08 27.86
C ARG A 60 -12.48 -7.38 26.56
N ARG A 61 -13.37 -6.38 26.61
CA ARG A 61 -13.81 -5.64 25.42
C ARG A 61 -12.67 -4.78 24.91
N THR A 62 -12.05 -3.98 25.79
CA THR A 62 -10.91 -3.13 25.43
C THR A 62 -9.72 -3.96 24.98
N VAL A 63 -9.36 -5.02 25.72
CA VAL A 63 -8.26 -5.92 25.34
C VAL A 63 -8.50 -6.56 23.98
N ASN A 64 -9.70 -7.10 23.72
CA ASN A 64 -10.03 -7.69 22.42
C ASN A 64 -10.00 -6.66 21.29
N ALA A 65 -10.48 -5.43 21.52
CA ALA A 65 -10.41 -4.37 20.53
C ALA A 65 -8.95 -4.05 20.15
N ARG A 66 -8.04 -3.99 21.12
CA ARG A 66 -6.61 -3.78 20.89
C ARG A 66 -5.94 -4.95 20.17
N ILE A 67 -6.28 -6.19 20.53
CA ILE A 67 -5.80 -7.39 19.82
C ILE A 67 -6.26 -7.38 18.36
N ASN A 68 -7.53 -7.03 18.12
CA ASN A 68 -8.07 -6.95 16.76
C ASN A 68 -7.40 -5.84 15.95
N ALA A 69 -7.17 -4.66 16.55
CA ALA A 69 -6.42 -3.59 15.90
C ALA A 69 -5.02 -4.06 15.48
N LEU A 70 -4.28 -4.71 16.39
CA LEU A 70 -2.95 -5.25 16.10
C LEU A 70 -2.98 -6.26 14.94
N ARG A 71 -3.98 -7.15 14.91
CA ARG A 71 -4.15 -8.14 13.82
C ARG A 71 -4.41 -7.49 12.48
N GLU A 72 -5.27 -6.47 12.41
CA GLU A 72 -5.53 -5.76 11.16
C GLU A 72 -4.29 -5.00 10.69
N THR A 73 -3.55 -4.33 11.58
CA THR A 73 -2.27 -3.69 11.22
C THR A 73 -1.28 -4.68 10.61
N PHE A 74 -1.13 -5.87 11.22
CA PHE A 74 -0.27 -6.92 10.66
C PHE A 74 -0.71 -7.37 9.26
N LYS A 75 -2.01 -7.58 9.08
CA LYS A 75 -2.58 -8.00 7.80
C LYS A 75 -2.39 -6.94 6.71
N GLU A 76 -2.57 -5.67 7.04
CA GLU A 76 -2.33 -4.56 6.12
C GLU A 76 -0.86 -4.44 5.75
N ALA A 77 0.05 -4.60 6.71
CA ALA A 77 1.49 -4.59 6.49
C ALA A 77 1.93 -5.75 5.57
N ASP A 78 1.42 -6.96 5.81
CA ASP A 78 1.73 -8.15 5.00
C ASP A 78 1.22 -7.98 3.56
N LEU A 79 -0.01 -7.47 3.39
CA LEU A 79 -0.57 -7.18 2.08
C LEU A 79 0.25 -6.11 1.33
N ALA A 80 0.66 -5.06 2.04
CA ALA A 80 1.49 -4.00 1.48
C ALA A 80 2.84 -4.54 1.01
N LEU A 81 3.50 -5.34 1.84
CA LEU A 81 4.77 -5.98 1.51
C LEU A 81 4.63 -6.91 0.30
N THR A 82 3.60 -7.76 0.30
CA THR A 82 3.33 -8.68 -0.82
C THR A 82 3.16 -7.94 -2.15
N LYS A 83 2.44 -6.81 -2.15
CA LYS A 83 2.27 -5.97 -3.35
C LYS A 83 3.59 -5.38 -3.83
N LEU A 84 4.45 -4.94 -2.91
CA LEU A 84 5.77 -4.41 -3.24
C LEU A 84 6.70 -5.49 -3.82
N LEU A 85 6.67 -6.69 -3.25
CA LEU A 85 7.41 -7.84 -3.77
C LEU A 85 6.91 -8.26 -5.16
N GLN A 86 5.61 -8.17 -5.42
CA GLN A 86 5.05 -8.39 -6.75
C GLN A 86 5.54 -7.34 -7.75
N GLN A 87 5.58 -6.06 -7.36
CA GLN A 87 6.11 -4.98 -8.21
C GLN A 87 7.56 -5.24 -8.61
N LEU A 88 8.42 -5.61 -7.65
CA LEU A 88 9.81 -5.98 -7.92
C LEU A 88 9.97 -7.16 -8.89
N ARG A 89 9.03 -8.13 -8.86
CA ARG A 89 9.07 -9.30 -9.75
C ARG A 89 8.61 -8.96 -11.18
N THR A 90 7.81 -7.92 -11.35
CA THR A 90 7.20 -7.55 -12.64
C THR A 90 7.89 -6.40 -13.35
N GLU A 91 8.81 -5.69 -12.68
CA GLU A 91 9.64 -4.66 -13.31
C GLU A 91 10.78 -5.31 -14.11
N PRO A 92 10.87 -5.09 -15.44
CA PRO A 92 12.02 -5.54 -16.22
C PRO A 92 13.25 -4.70 -15.86
N ASP A 93 14.42 -5.36 -15.75
CA ASP A 93 15.74 -4.75 -15.54
C ASP A 93 16.05 -3.62 -16.54
#